data_AF-A0A9N9X871-F1
#
_entry.id   AF-A0A9N9X871-F1
#
_cell.length_a   1.000
_cell.length_b   1.000
_cell.length_c   1.000
_cell.angle_alpha   90.00
_cell.angle_beta   90.00
_cell.angle_gamma   90.00
#
_symmetry.space_group_name_H-M   'P 1'
#
loop_
_entity.id
_entity.type
_entity.pdbx_description
1 polymer ?
#
loop_
_entity_poly.entity_id
_entity_poly.type
_entity_poly.pdbx_seq_one_letter_code
_entity_poly.pdbx_strand_id
1 'polypeptide(L)'
;MTNLVLSEKISVSGMHIEETTSYKYLGHEIRIGRDNQTRELSRRIGLTWVAFGKLSYVLKSELPMCLKRKVFNQCVLPVLTYGVETLTLTKKVRNTICVTQRAMKRSIDRCH
;
A
#
# COMPACT_ATOMS: atom_id res chain seq x y z
N MET A 1 -8.52 14.15 23.53
CA MET A 1 -9.02 15.49 23.23
C MET A 1 -8.55 15.87 21.83
N THR A 2 -9.41 15.68 20.83
CA THR A 2 -9.14 16.07 19.44
C THR A 2 -9.44 17.56 19.31
N ASN A 3 -8.41 18.39 19.13
CA ASN A 3 -8.60 19.79 18.76
C ASN A 3 -9.31 19.82 17.41
N LEU A 4 -10.62 20.11 17.44
CA LEU A 4 -11.35 20.61 16.29
C LEU A 4 -10.71 21.95 15.93
N VAL A 5 -9.82 21.95 14.94
CA VAL A 5 -9.35 23.20 14.34
C VAL A 5 -10.58 23.81 13.68
N LEU A 6 -10.93 25.02 14.14
CA LEU A 6 -12.00 25.83 13.59
C LEU A 6 -11.74 26.00 12.07
N SER A 7 -12.67 25.53 11.24
CA SER A 7 -12.61 25.60 9.78
C SER A 7 -12.65 27.07 9.34
N GLU A 8 -11.50 27.66 9.04
CA GLU A 8 -11.45 28.88 8.23
C GLU A 8 -11.86 28.51 6.81
N LYS A 9 -12.91 29.16 6.30
CA LYS A 9 -13.40 28.97 4.94
C LYS A 9 -12.29 29.35 3.95
N ILE A 10 -11.64 28.36 3.37
CA ILE A 10 -10.61 28.56 2.35
C ILE A 10 -11.30 29.07 1.08
N SER A 11 -10.86 30.23 0.60
CA SER A 11 -11.31 30.79 -0.68
C SER A 11 -10.14 30.96 -1.63
N VAL A 12 -10.32 30.57 -2.88
CA VAL A 12 -9.34 30.76 -3.97
C VAL A 12 -10.04 31.54 -5.07
N SER A 13 -9.51 32.73 -5.39
CA SER A 13 -10.10 33.65 -6.38
C SER A 13 -11.58 33.99 -6.13
N GLY A 14 -11.98 34.08 -4.85
CA GLY A 14 -13.37 34.39 -4.46
C GLY A 14 -14.33 33.19 -4.50
N MET A 15 -13.89 32.00 -4.92
CA MET A 15 -14.68 30.76 -4.79
C MET A 15 -14.36 30.04 -3.48
N HIS A 16 -15.40 29.64 -2.76
CA HIS A 16 -15.28 28.80 -1.56
C HIS A 16 -14.98 27.35 -1.96
N ILE A 17 -13.93 26.79 -1.37
CA ILE A 17 -13.60 25.37 -1.55
C ILE A 17 -14.45 24.54 -0.58
N GLU A 18 -15.12 23.52 -1.10
CA GLU A 18 -15.88 22.58 -0.28
C GLU A 18 -14.94 21.68 0.51
N GLU A 19 -15.14 21.61 1.84
CA GLU A 19 -14.40 20.71 2.71
C GLU A 19 -15.03 19.30 2.66
N THR A 20 -14.28 18.31 2.22
CA THR A 20 -14.72 16.91 2.17
C THR A 20 -13.82 16.02 3.04
N THR A 21 -14.43 15.11 3.80
CA THR A 21 -13.71 14.22 4.73
C THR A 21 -12.99 13.05 4.04
N SER A 22 -13.40 12.68 2.82
CA SER A 22 -12.76 11.65 1.99
C SER A 22 -12.76 12.03 0.52
N TYR A 23 -11.58 12.08 -0.09
CA TYR A 23 -11.40 12.43 -1.50
C TYR A 23 -10.60 11.36 -2.22
N LYS A 24 -11.05 10.92 -3.40
CA LYS A 24 -10.29 9.96 -4.23
C LYS A 24 -9.41 10.72 -5.22
N TYR A 25 -8.11 10.75 -4.96
CA TYR A 25 -7.12 11.34 -5.84
C TYR A 25 -6.25 10.26 -6.48
N LEU A 26 -6.23 10.20 -7.82
CA LEU A 26 -5.39 9.25 -8.59
C LEU A 26 -5.50 7.79 -8.10
N GLY A 27 -6.71 7.36 -7.70
CA GLY A 27 -6.96 6.01 -7.18
C GLY A 27 -6.56 5.76 -5.72
N HIS A 28 -6.15 6.81 -5.00
CA HIS A 28 -5.90 6.80 -3.56
C HIS A 28 -7.01 7.56 -2.83
N GLU A 29 -7.68 6.91 -1.88
CA GLU A 29 -8.63 7.59 -0.99
C GLU A 29 -7.83 8.33 0.08
N ILE A 30 -7.93 9.66 0.09
CA ILE A 30 -7.35 10.55 1.07
C ILE A 30 -8.45 10.93 2.05
N ARG A 31 -8.32 10.51 3.30
CA ARG A 31 -9.23 10.87 4.38
C ARG A 31 -8.53 11.77 5.38
N ILE A 32 -9.26 12.74 5.90
CA ILE A 32 -8.79 13.61 6.98
C ILE A 32 -8.86 12.80 8.28
N GLY A 33 -7.71 12.31 8.77
CA GLY A 33 -7.61 11.53 10.01
C GLY A 33 -6.46 10.51 10.05
N ARG A 34 -6.15 9.98 11.24
CA ARG A 34 -5.05 8.99 11.44
C ARG A 34 -5.29 7.65 10.73
N ASP A 35 -6.54 7.28 10.48
CA ASP A 35 -6.92 5.99 9.92
C ASP A 35 -6.78 5.89 8.40
N ASN A 36 -6.49 7.00 7.73
CA ASN A 36 -6.30 7.01 6.28
C ASN A 36 -5.10 6.13 5.87
N GLN A 37 -4.02 6.25 6.63
CA GLN A 37 -2.76 5.58 6.33
C GLN A 37 -2.85 4.06 6.48
N THR A 38 -3.60 3.58 7.48
CA THR A 38 -3.78 2.14 7.72
C THR A 38 -4.67 1.51 6.67
N ARG A 39 -5.73 2.20 6.22
CA ARG A 39 -6.60 1.73 5.14
C ARG A 39 -5.85 1.55 3.81
N GLU A 40 -5.06 2.54 3.41
CA GLU A 40 -4.28 2.44 2.17
C GLU A 40 -3.26 1.30 2.23
N LEU A 41 -2.57 1.15 3.37
CA LEU A 41 -1.64 0.03 3.56
C LEU A 41 -2.35 -1.33 3.40
N SER A 42 -3.51 -1.52 4.04
CA SER A 42 -4.31 -2.74 3.90
C SER A 42 -4.73 -2.98 2.44
N ARG A 43 -5.14 -1.94 1.72
CA ARG A 43 -5.50 -2.01 0.31
C ARG A 43 -4.32 -2.45 -0.56
N ARG A 44 -3.12 -1.87 -0.34
CA ARG A 44 -1.88 -2.23 -1.04
C ARG A 44 -1.48 -3.68 -0.79
N ILE A 45 -1.59 -4.15 0.45
CA ILE A 45 -1.35 -5.56 0.80
C ILE A 45 -2.29 -6.47 0.01
N GLY A 46 -3.59 -6.14 -0.05
CA GLY A 46 -4.57 -6.90 -0.84
C GLY A 46 -4.20 -6.96 -2.33
N LEU A 47 -3.88 -5.81 -2.94
CA LEU A 47 -3.43 -5.74 -4.33
C LEU A 47 -2.14 -6.54 -4.58
N THR A 48 -1.22 -6.51 -3.62
CA THR A 48 0.03 -7.27 -3.71
C THR A 48 -0.24 -8.78 -3.70
N TRP A 49 -1.16 -9.25 -2.86
CA TRP A 49 -1.58 -10.66 -2.88
C TRP A 49 -2.26 -11.05 -4.20
N VAL A 50 -3.06 -10.16 -4.79
CA VAL A 50 -3.65 -10.39 -6.12
C VAL A 50 -2.55 -10.49 -7.19
N ALA A 51 -1.57 -9.57 -7.20
CA ALA A 51 -0.44 -9.61 -8.12
C ALA A 51 0.40 -10.88 -7.96
N PHE A 52 0.68 -11.27 -6.71
CA PHE A 52 1.37 -12.51 -6.37
C PHE A 52 0.59 -13.74 -6.88
N GLY A 53 -0.72 -13.77 -6.67
CA GLY A 53 -1.60 -14.84 -7.16
C GLY A 53 -1.59 -14.96 -8.68
N LYS A 54 -1.68 -13.84 -9.41
CA LYS A 54 -1.57 -13.80 -10.87
C LYS A 54 -0.24 -14.33 -11.39
N LEU A 55 0.85 -14.14 -10.65
CA LEU A 55 2.19 -14.60 -11.01
C LEU A 55 2.55 -15.96 -10.38
N SER A 56 1.59 -16.63 -9.75
CA SER A 56 1.83 -17.89 -9.04
C SER A 56 2.38 -18.99 -9.95
N TYR A 57 1.99 -19.03 -11.22
CA TYR A 57 2.52 -19.97 -12.20
C TYR A 57 4.03 -19.84 -12.43
N VAL A 58 4.61 -18.64 -12.27
CA VAL A 58 6.06 -18.42 -12.32
C VAL A 58 6.67 -18.64 -10.94
N LEU A 59 6.08 -18.00 -9.93
CA LEU A 59 6.63 -17.94 -8.58
C LEU A 59 6.61 -19.29 -7.85
N LYS A 60 5.72 -20.21 -8.25
CA LYS A 60 5.59 -21.58 -7.70
C LYS A 60 6.03 -22.68 -8.67
N SER A 61 6.62 -22.32 -9.81
CA SER A 61 7.16 -23.31 -10.77
C SER A 61 8.49 -23.89 -10.30
N GLU A 62 9.04 -24.85 -11.04
CA GLU A 62 10.40 -25.38 -10.85
C GLU A 62 11.51 -24.45 -11.38
N LEU A 63 11.20 -23.18 -11.70
CA LEU A 63 12.21 -22.24 -12.18
C LEU A 63 13.30 -21.96 -11.14
N PRO A 64 14.55 -21.67 -11.58
CA PRO A 64 15.62 -21.25 -10.69
C PRO A 64 15.22 -20.09 -9.79
N MET A 65 15.60 -20.17 -8.51
CA MET A 65 15.23 -19.19 -7.49
C MET A 65 15.67 -17.75 -7.85
N CYS A 66 16.76 -17.61 -8.62
CA CYS A 66 17.23 -16.32 -9.10
C CYS A 66 16.20 -15.62 -10.01
N LEU A 67 15.48 -16.36 -10.87
CA LEU A 67 14.44 -15.83 -11.76
C LEU A 67 13.17 -15.51 -10.98
N LYS A 68 12.72 -16.41 -10.09
CA LYS A 68 11.58 -16.18 -9.18
C LYS A 68 11.78 -14.89 -8.38
N ARG A 69 12.99 -14.67 -7.85
CA ARG A 69 13.35 -13.46 -7.11
C ARG A 69 13.31 -12.20 -7.98
N LYS A 70 13.79 -12.25 -9.23
CA LYS A 70 13.70 -11.11 -10.16
C LYS A 70 12.25 -10.71 -10.40
N VAL A 71 11.40 -11.68 -10.73
CA VAL A 71 9.96 -11.46 -10.96
C VAL A 71 9.28 -10.90 -9.71
N PHE A 72 9.56 -11.47 -8.54
CA PHE A 72 9.02 -10.95 -7.28
C PHE A 72 9.42 -9.49 -7.04
N ASN A 73 10.71 -9.17 -7.19
CA ASN A 73 11.23 -7.83 -6.93
C ASN A 73 10.75 -6.78 -7.95
N GLN A 74 10.53 -7.18 -9.20
CA GLN A 74 10.12 -6.25 -10.27
C GLN A 74 8.61 -6.10 -10.41
N CYS A 75 7.82 -7.12 -10.08
CA CYS A 75 6.38 -7.12 -10.36
C CYS A 75 5.50 -7.14 -9.11
N VAL A 76 5.96 -7.74 -8.01
CA VAL A 76 5.16 -7.88 -6.77
C VAL A 76 5.56 -6.82 -5.76
N LEU A 77 6.86 -6.66 -5.51
CA LEU A 77 7.36 -5.72 -4.51
C LEU A 77 6.94 -4.27 -4.77
N PRO A 78 6.96 -3.73 -6.01
CA PRO A 78 6.55 -2.35 -6.27
C PRO A 78 5.08 -2.09 -5.92
N VAL A 79 4.20 -3.08 -6.08
CA VAL A 79 2.78 -2.96 -5.72
C VAL A 79 2.62 -2.76 -4.20
N LEU A 80 3.46 -3.42 -3.41
CA LEU A 80 3.46 -3.33 -1.95
C LEU A 80 4.08 -2.02 -1.46
N THR A 81 5.16 -1.56 -2.10
CA THR A 81 5.91 -0.38 -1.67
C THR A 81 5.37 0.93 -2.23
N TYR A 82 4.50 0.88 -3.24
CA TYR A 82 3.90 2.09 -3.80
C TYR A 82 3.12 2.86 -2.73
N GLY A 83 3.41 4.14 -2.62
CA GLY A 83 2.77 5.04 -1.65
C GLY A 83 3.29 4.90 -0.22
N VAL A 84 4.24 4.00 0.06
CA VAL A 84 4.85 3.91 1.39
C VAL A 84 5.62 5.18 1.75
N GLU A 85 6.17 5.89 0.75
CA GLU A 85 6.82 7.21 0.91
C GLU A 85 5.83 8.30 1.38
N THR A 86 4.55 8.18 1.01
CA THR A 86 3.49 9.13 1.39
C THR A 86 2.78 8.73 2.69
N LEU A 87 3.14 7.58 3.28
CA LEU A 87 2.64 7.14 4.58
C LEU A 87 3.60 7.58 5.69
N THR A 88 3.09 7.80 6.90
CA THR A 88 3.95 7.97 8.07
C THR A 88 4.67 6.64 8.34
N LEU A 89 6.00 6.64 8.21
CA LEU A 89 6.87 5.48 8.41
C LEU A 89 6.95 5.08 9.90
N THR A 90 5.86 4.53 10.42
CA THR A 90 5.81 3.99 11.77
C THR A 90 6.42 2.59 11.83
N LYS A 91 6.90 2.18 13.02
CA LYS A 91 7.37 0.80 13.27
C LYS A 91 6.30 -0.25 12.89
N LYS A 92 5.02 0.07 13.12
CA LYS A 92 3.89 -0.80 12.80
C LYS A 92 3.78 -1.03 11.29
N VAL A 93 3.76 0.03 10.49
CA VAL A 93 3.70 -0.03 9.02
C VAL A 93 4.86 -0.87 8.47
N ARG A 94 6.09 -0.59 8.92
CA ARG A 94 7.28 -1.35 8.52
C ARG A 94 7.13 -2.84 8.84
N ASN A 95 6.73 -3.19 10.06
CA ASN A 95 6.52 -4.58 10.44
C ASN A 95 5.47 -5.26 9.58
N THR A 96 4.33 -4.61 9.31
CA THR A 96 3.28 -5.18 8.46
C THR A 96 3.78 -5.48 7.04
N ILE A 97 4.55 -4.56 6.44
CA ILE A 97 5.17 -4.76 5.12
C ILE A 97 6.15 -5.94 5.16
N CYS A 98 7.04 -5.98 6.17
CA CYS A 98 8.02 -7.06 6.32
C CYS A 98 7.34 -8.43 6.51
N VAL A 99 6.28 -8.51 7.33
CA VAL A 99 5.52 -9.75 7.55
C VAL A 99 4.88 -10.22 6.24
N THR A 100 4.24 -9.31 5.50
CA THR A 100 3.63 -9.62 4.19
C THR A 100 4.67 -10.14 3.20
N GLN A 101 5.80 -9.44 3.06
CA GLN A 101 6.88 -9.85 2.16
C GLN A 101 7.47 -11.22 2.56
N ARG A 102 7.69 -11.48 3.86
CA ARG A 102 8.19 -12.77 4.34
C ARG A 102 7.19 -13.90 4.10
N ALA A 103 5.90 -13.65 4.26
CA ALA A 103 4.86 -14.64 3.99
C ALA A 103 4.87 -15.09 2.52
N MET A 104 4.97 -14.14 1.59
CA MET A 104 5.08 -14.43 0.16
C MET A 104 6.36 -15.17 -0.20
N LYS A 105 7.52 -14.71 0.31
CA LYS A 105 8.81 -15.38 0.09
C LYS A 105 8.80 -16.83 0.57
N ARG A 106 8.29 -17.11 1.77
CA ARG A 106 8.13 -18.49 2.27
C ARG A 106 7.22 -19.33 1.38
N SER A 107 6.20 -18.73 0.76
CA SER A 107 5.36 -19.46 -0.19
C SER A 107 6.09 -19.81 -1.49
N ILE A 108 7.10 -19.04 -1.88
CA ILE A 108 7.94 -19.34 -3.04
C ILE A 108 8.91 -20.48 -2.68
N ASP A 109 9.53 -20.40 -1.51
CA ASP A 109 10.55 -21.37 -1.07
C ASP A 109 9.97 -22.77 -0.82
N ARG A 110 8.68 -22.88 -0.45
CA ARG A 110 7.97 -24.16 -0.21
C ARG A 110 7.58 -24.93 -1.48
N CYS A 111 7.76 -24.35 -2.67
CA CYS A 111 7.46 -25.01 -3.93
C CYS A 111 8.71 -25.63 -4.56
N HIS A 112 9.58 -26.20 -3.72
CA HIS A 112 10.75 -27.00 -4.07
C HIS A 112 10.68 -28.32 -3.29
#